data_AF-A0A1B0ZKJ7-F1
#
_entry.id   AF-A0A1B0ZKJ7-F1
#
_cell.length_a   1.000
_cell.length_b   1.000
_cell.length_c   1.000
_cell.angle_alpha   90.00
_cell.angle_beta   90.00
_cell.angle_gamma   90.00
#
_symmetry.space_group_name_H-M   'P 1'
#
loop_
_entity.id
_entity.type
_entity.pdbx_description
1 polymer ?
#
loop_
_entity_poly.entity_id
_entity_poly.type
_entity_poly.pdbx_seq_one_letter_code
_entity_poly.pdbx_strand_id
1 'polypeptide(L)'
;MTEAAVTENGRAYTAVLFSSFGGPEKHEDVIPFLRNVTRGRGIPDERLEEVATHYRALGGKSPINEQNRDLITRLEAELKRRELDLPVYWGNRNWEPYVADTVRRIHEDGHTKVVGLVTSAYSSYSSCHQYHEDFRKALDETGLKGTLAIDKARVYYNHPGFLEPVVDGVKNALEAHRAHGHEAGAIEILFSTHSIPTTMADVSGPRHTWEKGSGGWYVAQHEAAIEYVMKRVREELGSAHTPENYRLVYQSRSGAPHVPWLEPDINDVIDELEGRSAVVVVPIGFVTDHVEVVWDLHTEAKESAEKKGLAFIRVATSGSDDRFIGALADLVEEAVTPGFERRAVIDVPGALENEKRTGDCGLECCLVRTPEGTFA
;
A
#
# COMPACT_ATOMS: atom_id res chain seq x y z
N MET A 1 -24.88 -6.06 -22.70
CA MET A 1 -23.67 -6.66 -23.32
C MET A 1 -22.79 -5.51 -23.77
N THR A 2 -22.01 -4.98 -22.84
CA THR A 2 -20.94 -4.02 -23.11
C THR A 2 -19.87 -4.74 -23.92
N GLU A 3 -19.55 -4.25 -25.13
CA GLU A 3 -18.44 -4.77 -25.92
C GLU A 3 -17.15 -4.57 -25.12
N ALA A 4 -16.48 -5.67 -24.79
CA ALA A 4 -15.21 -5.62 -24.06
C ALA A 4 -14.17 -4.86 -24.89
N ALA A 5 -13.48 -3.89 -24.27
CA ALA A 5 -12.53 -3.03 -24.97
C ALA A 5 -11.44 -3.81 -25.68
N VAL A 6 -11.36 -3.65 -27.00
CA VAL A 6 -10.28 -4.17 -27.83
C VAL A 6 -9.10 -3.19 -27.73
N THR A 7 -7.99 -3.60 -27.12
CA THR A 7 -6.76 -2.78 -27.03
C THR A 7 -6.00 -2.71 -28.36
N GLU A 8 -4.93 -1.90 -28.47
CA GLU A 8 -4.12 -1.74 -29.71
C GLU A 8 -3.60 -3.07 -30.32
N ASN A 9 -3.52 -4.14 -29.52
CA ASN A 9 -3.16 -5.50 -29.95
C ASN A 9 -4.36 -6.41 -30.26
N GLY A 10 -5.58 -5.89 -30.32
CA GLY A 10 -6.78 -6.64 -30.71
C GLY A 10 -7.38 -7.55 -29.62
N ARG A 11 -6.84 -7.57 -28.40
CA ARG A 11 -7.33 -8.44 -27.30
C ARG A 11 -8.05 -7.63 -26.23
N ALA A 12 -9.20 -8.15 -25.79
CA ALA A 12 -9.95 -7.63 -24.65
C ALA A 12 -9.43 -8.19 -23.34
N TYR A 13 -9.55 -7.41 -22.26
CA TYR A 13 -9.31 -7.91 -20.91
C TYR A 13 -10.42 -8.88 -20.51
N THR A 14 -10.03 -10.02 -19.94
CA THR A 14 -10.96 -11.13 -19.67
C THR A 14 -10.92 -11.65 -18.23
N ALA A 15 -10.00 -11.15 -17.40
CA ALA A 15 -9.93 -11.46 -15.97
C ALA A 15 -9.12 -10.40 -15.22
N VAL A 16 -9.18 -10.46 -13.89
CA VAL A 16 -8.34 -9.67 -12.97
C VAL A 16 -7.40 -10.60 -12.23
N LEU A 17 -6.11 -10.26 -12.16
CA LEU A 17 -5.14 -10.84 -11.24
C LEU A 17 -4.99 -9.90 -10.04
N PHE A 18 -5.64 -10.24 -8.93
CA PHE A 18 -5.45 -9.60 -7.64
C PHE A 18 -4.14 -10.10 -7.01
N SER A 19 -3.21 -9.20 -6.77
CA SER A 19 -1.86 -9.50 -6.29
C SER A 19 -1.53 -8.76 -5.00
N SER A 20 -0.97 -9.50 -4.04
CA SER A 20 -0.69 -9.01 -2.70
C SER A 20 0.63 -9.59 -2.18
N PHE A 21 1.11 -9.07 -1.05
CA PHE A 21 2.32 -9.57 -0.38
C PHE A 21 2.18 -11.04 0.05
N GLY A 22 1.03 -11.40 0.63
CA GLY A 22 0.77 -12.69 1.26
C GLY A 22 1.34 -12.80 2.67
N GLY A 23 0.84 -13.74 3.46
CA GLY A 23 1.33 -13.97 4.82
C GLY A 23 1.05 -15.38 5.31
N PRO A 24 1.74 -15.81 6.38
CA PRO A 24 1.55 -17.15 6.96
C PRO A 24 0.12 -17.32 7.48
N GLU A 25 -0.47 -18.50 7.29
CA GLU A 25 -1.86 -18.78 7.70
C GLU A 25 -1.96 -19.58 9.02
N LYS A 26 -0.82 -20.07 9.52
CA LYS A 26 -0.69 -20.85 10.77
C LYS A 26 0.74 -20.78 11.30
N HIS A 27 0.95 -21.17 12.56
CA HIS A 27 2.25 -21.10 13.22
C HIS A 27 3.40 -21.75 12.44
N GLU A 28 3.15 -22.91 11.81
CA GLU A 28 4.18 -23.66 11.08
C GLU A 28 4.64 -22.93 9.80
N ASP A 29 3.83 -21.99 9.29
CA ASP A 29 4.11 -21.23 8.08
C ASP A 29 5.09 -20.07 8.35
N VAL A 30 5.20 -19.59 9.59
CA VAL A 30 5.89 -18.34 9.93
C VAL A 30 7.36 -18.36 9.50
N ILE A 31 8.14 -19.36 9.94
CA ILE A 31 9.57 -19.42 9.61
C ILE A 31 9.80 -19.68 8.10
N PRO A 32 9.09 -20.64 7.46
CA PRO A 32 9.16 -20.78 6.00
C PRO A 32 8.83 -19.50 5.22
N PHE A 33 7.79 -18.76 5.64
CA PHE A 33 7.41 -17.48 5.05
C PHE A 33 8.52 -16.44 5.19
N LEU A 34 9.05 -16.25 6.40
CA LEU A 34 10.12 -15.29 6.65
C LEU A 34 11.37 -15.61 5.83
N ARG A 35 11.75 -16.89 5.72
CA ARG A 35 12.85 -17.33 4.85
C ARG A 35 12.61 -17.01 3.37
N ASN A 36 11.36 -17.11 2.90
CA ASN A 36 11.01 -16.74 1.54
C ASN A 36 11.12 -15.22 1.31
N VAL A 37 10.57 -14.41 2.23
CA VAL A 37 10.65 -12.94 2.19
C VAL A 37 12.11 -12.45 2.20
N THR A 38 12.97 -13.10 2.99
CA THR A 38 14.39 -12.73 3.12
C THR A 38 15.32 -13.51 2.17
N ARG A 39 14.78 -14.24 1.20
CA ARG A 39 15.57 -15.07 0.29
C ARG A 39 16.63 -14.22 -0.42
N GLY A 40 17.88 -14.67 -0.38
CA GLY A 40 19.01 -13.98 -0.99
C GLY A 40 19.56 -12.79 -0.20
N ARG A 41 18.97 -12.44 0.96
CA ARG A 41 19.45 -11.34 1.82
C ARG A 41 20.41 -11.75 2.93
N GLY A 42 20.65 -13.06 3.09
CA GLY A 42 21.60 -13.59 4.08
C GLY A 42 21.21 -13.32 5.54
N ILE A 43 19.91 -13.19 5.84
CA ILE A 43 19.42 -12.96 7.21
C ILE A 43 19.61 -14.23 8.05
N PRO A 44 20.30 -14.17 9.21
CA PRO A 44 20.48 -15.32 10.09
C PRO A 44 19.15 -15.82 10.66
N ASP A 45 19.02 -17.14 10.87
CA ASP A 45 17.82 -17.77 11.44
C ASP A 45 17.45 -17.17 12.82
N GLU A 46 18.43 -16.78 13.64
CA GLU A 46 18.19 -16.11 14.93
C GLU A 46 17.39 -14.81 14.78
N ARG A 47 17.70 -14.01 13.74
CA ARG A 47 16.98 -12.77 13.45
C ARG A 47 15.58 -13.05 12.90
N LEU A 48 15.40 -14.15 12.16
CA LEU A 48 14.06 -14.58 11.74
C LEU A 48 13.22 -15.04 12.93
N GLU A 49 13.82 -15.71 13.92
CA GLU A 49 13.14 -16.12 15.14
C GLU A 49 12.69 -14.95 16.00
N GLU A 50 13.48 -13.88 16.07
CA GLU A 50 13.07 -12.62 16.71
C GLU A 50 11.81 -12.05 16.05
N VAL A 51 11.79 -11.92 14.72
CA VAL A 51 10.61 -11.42 13.98
C VAL A 51 9.42 -12.38 14.10
N ALA A 52 9.67 -13.68 14.16
CA ALA A 52 8.61 -14.69 14.33
C ALA A 52 7.86 -14.54 15.66
N THR A 53 8.45 -13.90 16.68
CA THR A 53 7.74 -13.62 17.94
C THR A 53 6.51 -12.74 17.73
N HIS A 54 6.56 -11.76 16.82
CA HIS A 54 5.44 -10.86 16.52
C HIS A 54 4.27 -11.65 15.91
N TYR A 55 4.58 -12.55 14.96
CA TYR A 55 3.58 -13.46 14.38
C TYR A 55 3.00 -14.39 15.44
N ARG A 56 3.82 -14.95 16.32
CA ARG A 56 3.36 -15.87 17.39
C ARG A 56 2.46 -15.17 18.40
N ALA A 57 2.74 -13.91 18.75
CA ALA A 57 1.88 -13.10 19.60
C ALA A 57 0.48 -12.90 19.00
N LEU A 58 0.38 -12.93 17.66
CA LEU A 58 -0.88 -12.86 16.91
C LEU A 58 -1.43 -14.24 16.51
N GLY A 59 -1.04 -15.31 17.22
CA GLY A 59 -1.54 -16.67 16.95
C GLY A 59 -0.94 -17.34 15.71
N GLY A 60 0.19 -16.83 15.20
CA GLY A 60 0.93 -17.41 14.09
C GLY A 60 0.35 -17.15 12.71
N LYS A 61 -0.70 -16.35 12.62
CA LYS A 61 -1.43 -16.08 11.39
C LYS A 61 -1.39 -14.58 11.09
N SER A 62 -0.97 -14.24 9.87
CA SER A 62 -1.15 -12.87 9.37
C SER A 62 -2.60 -12.66 8.95
N PRO A 63 -3.24 -11.54 9.32
CA PRO A 63 -4.62 -11.28 8.92
C PRO A 63 -4.74 -10.91 7.43
N ILE A 64 -3.63 -10.63 6.74
CA ILE A 64 -3.61 -10.14 5.36
C ILE A 64 -4.34 -11.05 4.37
N ASN A 65 -4.19 -12.38 4.50
CA ASN A 65 -4.81 -13.32 3.57
C ASN A 65 -6.33 -13.42 3.75
N GLU A 66 -6.81 -13.29 4.98
CA GLU A 66 -8.25 -13.25 5.28
C GLU A 66 -8.87 -11.95 4.78
N GLN A 67 -8.19 -10.82 5.00
CA GLN A 67 -8.62 -9.52 4.49
C GLN A 67 -8.60 -9.47 2.96
N ASN A 68 -7.62 -10.10 2.30
CA ASN A 68 -7.62 -10.23 0.84
C ASN A 68 -8.81 -11.04 0.33
N ARG A 69 -9.17 -12.14 1.00
CA ARG A 69 -10.37 -12.92 0.62
C ARG A 69 -11.65 -12.09 0.75
N ASP A 70 -11.77 -11.28 1.79
CA ASP A 70 -12.89 -10.32 1.94
C ASP A 70 -12.90 -9.27 0.82
N LEU A 71 -11.75 -8.62 0.59
CA LEU A 71 -11.58 -7.63 -0.48
C LEU A 71 -11.96 -8.20 -1.85
N ILE A 72 -11.50 -9.41 -2.17
CA ILE A 72 -11.80 -10.09 -3.43
C ILE A 72 -13.30 -10.37 -3.54
N THR A 73 -13.92 -10.92 -2.48
CA THR A 73 -15.37 -11.23 -2.48
C THR A 73 -16.20 -9.96 -2.74
N ARG A 74 -15.82 -8.85 -2.09
CA ARG A 74 -16.52 -7.57 -2.23
C ARG A 74 -16.24 -6.92 -3.60
N LEU A 75 -15.02 -7.05 -4.11
CA LEU A 75 -14.66 -6.61 -5.45
C LEU A 75 -15.44 -7.38 -6.52
N GLU A 76 -15.54 -8.71 -6.43
CA GLU A 76 -16.34 -9.53 -7.34
C GLU A 76 -17.81 -9.11 -7.35
N ALA A 77 -18.38 -8.85 -6.17
CA ALA A 77 -19.75 -8.34 -6.06
C ALA A 77 -19.91 -6.96 -6.72
N GLU A 78 -18.95 -6.06 -6.53
CA GLU A 78 -18.95 -4.73 -7.13
C GLU A 78 -18.77 -4.76 -8.65
N LEU A 79 -17.85 -5.57 -9.17
CA LEU A 79 -17.67 -5.78 -10.62
C LEU A 79 -18.95 -6.33 -11.25
N LYS A 80 -19.59 -7.32 -10.60
CA LYS A 80 -20.88 -7.85 -11.05
C LYS A 80 -21.98 -6.78 -11.06
N ARG A 81 -22.04 -5.92 -10.04
CA ARG A 81 -23.01 -4.81 -9.95
C ARG A 81 -22.82 -3.81 -11.11
N ARG A 82 -21.59 -3.65 -11.58
CA ARG A 82 -21.22 -2.80 -12.73
C ARG A 82 -21.30 -3.50 -14.08
N GLU A 83 -21.82 -4.73 -14.12
CA GLU A 83 -21.90 -5.56 -15.33
C GLU A 83 -20.52 -5.84 -15.98
N LEU A 84 -19.45 -5.86 -15.17
CA LEU A 84 -18.11 -6.27 -15.58
C LEU A 84 -17.93 -7.77 -15.28
N ASP A 85 -18.14 -8.61 -16.29
CA ASP A 85 -17.99 -10.07 -16.20
C ASP A 85 -16.51 -10.48 -16.27
N LEU A 86 -15.76 -10.18 -15.20
CA LEU A 86 -14.33 -10.45 -15.09
C LEU A 86 -14.08 -11.32 -13.84
N PRO A 87 -13.71 -12.61 -14.00
CA PRO A 87 -13.30 -13.43 -12.87
C PRO A 87 -12.05 -12.86 -12.20
N VAL A 88 -12.02 -12.90 -10.87
CA VAL A 88 -10.89 -12.43 -10.06
C VAL A 88 -10.06 -13.61 -9.60
N TYR A 89 -8.79 -13.62 -9.99
CA TYR A 89 -7.79 -14.61 -9.58
C TYR A 89 -6.85 -13.99 -8.56
N TRP A 90 -6.51 -14.72 -7.50
CA TRP A 90 -5.61 -14.24 -6.45
C TRP A 90 -4.27 -14.96 -6.46
N GLY A 91 -3.19 -14.18 -6.49
CA GLY A 91 -1.82 -14.67 -6.33
C GLY A 91 -0.97 -13.75 -5.47
N ASN A 92 -0.33 -14.29 -4.46
CA ASN A 92 0.56 -13.60 -3.55
C ASN A 92 2.03 -13.72 -3.99
N ARG A 93 2.81 -12.73 -3.58
CA ARG A 93 4.24 -12.65 -3.87
C ARG A 93 5.08 -13.57 -2.99
N ASN A 94 4.80 -13.60 -1.69
CA ASN A 94 5.67 -14.23 -0.70
C ASN A 94 5.05 -15.44 0.01
N TRP A 95 3.79 -15.76 -0.25
CA TRP A 95 3.12 -16.94 0.31
C TRP A 95 2.08 -17.50 -0.65
N GLU A 96 1.47 -18.63 -0.32
CA GLU A 96 0.43 -19.23 -1.15
C GLU A 96 -0.90 -18.43 -1.12
N PRO A 97 -1.73 -18.53 -2.18
CA PRO A 97 -1.40 -19.08 -3.50
C PRO A 97 -0.37 -18.18 -4.21
N TYR A 98 0.66 -18.72 -4.86
CA TYR A 98 1.68 -17.88 -5.50
C TYR A 98 1.21 -17.29 -6.84
N VAL A 99 1.74 -16.13 -7.22
CA VAL A 99 1.48 -15.49 -8.53
C VAL A 99 1.73 -16.46 -9.69
N ALA A 100 2.83 -17.23 -9.67
CA ALA A 100 3.15 -18.17 -10.75
C ALA A 100 2.11 -19.28 -10.91
N ASP A 101 1.59 -19.83 -9.80
CA ASP A 101 0.54 -20.85 -9.84
C ASP A 101 -0.78 -20.27 -10.37
N THR A 102 -1.07 -19.05 -9.93
CA THR A 102 -2.27 -18.32 -10.35
C THR A 102 -2.24 -17.98 -11.83
N VAL A 103 -1.09 -17.58 -12.35
CA VAL A 103 -0.86 -17.29 -13.77
C VAL A 103 -1.06 -18.52 -14.65
N ARG A 104 -0.64 -19.72 -14.21
CA ARG A 104 -0.95 -20.97 -14.94
C ARG A 104 -2.46 -21.21 -15.01
N ARG A 105 -3.15 -21.11 -13.87
CA ARG A 105 -4.60 -21.31 -13.79
C ARG A 105 -5.36 -20.33 -14.69
N ILE A 106 -5.01 -19.04 -14.65
CA ILE A 106 -5.59 -18.01 -15.54
C ILE A 106 -5.53 -18.45 -17.01
N HIS A 107 -4.38 -18.96 -17.46
CA HIS A 107 -4.20 -19.40 -18.83
C HIS A 107 -4.94 -20.73 -19.13
N GLU A 108 -4.93 -21.68 -18.21
CA GLU A 108 -5.69 -22.94 -18.32
C GLU A 108 -7.19 -22.70 -18.46
N ASP A 109 -7.71 -21.66 -17.80
CA ASP A 109 -9.11 -21.20 -17.90
C ASP A 109 -9.38 -20.39 -19.19
N GLY A 110 -8.37 -20.20 -20.06
CA GLY A 110 -8.51 -19.62 -21.40
C GLY A 110 -8.29 -18.11 -21.50
N HIS A 111 -7.85 -17.46 -20.42
CA HIS A 111 -7.58 -16.02 -20.42
C HIS A 111 -6.20 -15.70 -21.02
N THR A 112 -6.13 -14.66 -21.85
CA THR A 112 -4.87 -14.27 -22.55
C THR A 112 -4.47 -12.81 -22.35
N LYS A 113 -5.34 -12.01 -21.72
CA LYS A 113 -5.06 -10.64 -21.32
C LYS A 113 -5.85 -10.29 -20.06
N VAL A 114 -5.15 -9.88 -19.01
CA VAL A 114 -5.72 -9.66 -17.67
C VAL A 114 -5.22 -8.37 -17.04
N VAL A 115 -6.04 -7.78 -16.17
CA VAL A 115 -5.68 -6.59 -15.39
C VAL A 115 -4.98 -7.04 -14.12
N GLY A 116 -3.75 -6.58 -13.86
CA GLY A 116 -3.04 -6.81 -12.61
C GLY A 116 -3.38 -5.76 -11.56
N LEU A 117 -4.18 -6.11 -10.55
CA LEU A 117 -4.54 -5.23 -9.45
C LEU A 117 -3.65 -5.54 -8.23
N VAL A 118 -2.94 -4.56 -7.69
CA VAL A 118 -2.01 -4.76 -6.55
C VAL A 118 -2.51 -4.07 -5.29
N THR A 119 -2.27 -4.66 -4.11
CA THR A 119 -2.69 -4.11 -2.80
C THR A 119 -1.72 -3.06 -2.24
N SER A 120 -1.15 -2.23 -3.11
CA SER A 120 -0.18 -1.19 -2.74
C SER A 120 -0.49 0.11 -3.47
N ALA A 121 -0.72 1.17 -2.70
CA ALA A 121 -1.22 2.44 -3.22
C ALA A 121 -0.14 3.37 -3.78
N TYR A 122 1.11 3.20 -3.36
CA TYR A 122 2.20 4.16 -3.54
C TYR A 122 3.30 3.67 -4.51
N SER A 123 4.00 4.62 -5.14
CA SER A 123 5.14 4.39 -6.01
C SER A 123 6.42 4.19 -5.20
N SER A 124 7.01 2.99 -5.29
CA SER A 124 8.40 2.70 -4.95
C SER A 124 8.82 1.42 -5.68
N TYR A 125 10.09 1.02 -5.59
CA TYR A 125 10.50 -0.27 -6.14
C TYR A 125 9.71 -1.42 -5.52
N SER A 126 9.75 -1.57 -4.19
CA SER A 126 9.12 -2.70 -3.49
C SER A 126 7.60 -2.72 -3.58
N SER A 127 6.98 -1.54 -3.67
CA SER A 127 5.53 -1.35 -3.61
C SER A 127 4.88 -1.22 -5.00
N CYS A 128 5.65 -1.00 -6.07
CA CYS A 128 5.14 -0.75 -7.42
C CYS A 128 5.92 -1.49 -8.52
N HIS A 129 7.22 -1.21 -8.70
CA HIS A 129 8.02 -1.77 -9.80
C HIS A 129 8.17 -3.29 -9.69
N GLN A 130 8.44 -3.76 -8.47
CA GLN A 130 8.69 -5.16 -8.19
C GLN A 130 7.49 -6.06 -8.53
N TYR A 131 6.26 -5.56 -8.42
CA TYR A 131 5.09 -6.31 -8.90
C TYR A 131 5.09 -6.53 -10.43
N HIS A 132 5.62 -5.58 -11.22
CA HIS A 132 5.82 -5.82 -12.65
C HIS A 132 6.87 -6.90 -12.89
N GLU A 133 7.97 -6.89 -12.13
CA GLU A 133 8.99 -7.94 -12.19
C GLU A 133 8.42 -9.31 -11.80
N ASP A 134 7.61 -9.36 -10.74
CA ASP A 134 6.97 -10.59 -10.26
C ASP A 134 6.01 -11.16 -11.32
N PHE A 135 5.22 -10.32 -11.99
CA PHE A 135 4.37 -10.74 -13.12
C PHE A 135 5.20 -11.23 -14.31
N ARG A 136 6.25 -10.51 -14.68
CA ARG A 136 7.15 -10.92 -15.77
C ARG A 136 7.83 -12.26 -15.44
N LYS A 137 8.33 -12.41 -14.22
CA LYS A 137 8.96 -13.63 -13.73
C LYS A 137 7.98 -14.79 -13.74
N ALA A 138 6.74 -14.59 -13.30
CA ALA A 138 5.70 -15.61 -13.38
C ALA A 138 5.42 -16.03 -14.82
N LEU A 139 5.36 -15.11 -15.78
CA LEU A 139 5.20 -15.43 -17.21
C LEU A 139 6.40 -16.19 -17.78
N ASP A 140 7.63 -15.82 -17.38
CA ASP A 140 8.86 -16.51 -17.77
C ASP A 140 8.90 -17.96 -17.21
N GLU A 141 8.62 -18.14 -15.91
CA GLU A 141 8.62 -19.43 -15.20
C GLU A 141 7.56 -20.41 -15.71
N THR A 142 6.43 -19.89 -16.18
CA THR A 142 5.32 -20.68 -16.71
C THR A 142 5.39 -20.91 -18.22
N GLY A 143 6.36 -20.28 -18.90
CA GLY A 143 6.48 -20.36 -20.36
C GLY A 143 5.36 -19.63 -21.12
N LEU A 144 4.64 -18.71 -20.45
CA LEU A 144 3.46 -18.02 -20.99
C LEU A 144 3.77 -16.63 -21.58
N LYS A 145 5.05 -16.23 -21.58
CA LYS A 145 5.50 -14.98 -22.20
C LYS A 145 5.11 -14.92 -23.68
N GLY A 146 4.41 -13.86 -24.06
CA GLY A 146 3.86 -13.67 -25.42
C GLY A 146 2.50 -14.33 -25.66
N THR A 147 2.09 -15.25 -24.77
CA THR A 147 0.78 -15.91 -24.83
C THR A 147 -0.24 -15.20 -23.93
N LEU A 148 0.16 -14.92 -22.68
CA LEU A 148 -0.62 -14.18 -21.68
C LEU A 148 0.02 -12.82 -21.41
N ALA A 149 -0.81 -11.77 -21.40
CA ALA A 149 -0.42 -10.41 -21.02
C ALA A 149 -1.07 -10.02 -19.68
N ILE A 150 -0.29 -9.40 -18.79
CA ILE A 150 -0.73 -8.88 -17.50
C ILE A 150 -0.40 -7.39 -17.49
N ASP A 151 -1.42 -6.53 -17.58
CA ASP A 151 -1.24 -5.08 -17.55
C ASP A 151 -1.62 -4.58 -16.15
N LYS A 152 -0.64 -4.06 -15.40
CA LYS A 152 -0.89 -3.59 -14.04
C LYS A 152 -1.75 -2.33 -14.04
N ALA A 153 -2.76 -2.29 -13.17
CA ALA A 153 -3.49 -1.07 -12.86
C ALA A 153 -2.54 0.00 -12.28
N ARG A 154 -2.88 1.27 -12.49
CA ARG A 154 -2.08 2.40 -11.98
C ARG A 154 -2.04 2.43 -10.45
N VAL A 155 -1.08 3.16 -9.90
CA VAL A 155 -1.06 3.50 -8.47
C VAL A 155 -2.27 4.39 -8.11
N TYR A 156 -2.75 4.27 -6.87
CA TYR A 156 -4.04 4.82 -6.45
C TYR A 156 -4.00 5.57 -5.11
N TYR A 157 -2.81 5.98 -4.63
CA TYR A 157 -2.66 6.88 -3.48
C TYR A 157 -3.56 8.13 -3.57
N ASN A 158 -3.89 8.57 -4.78
CA ASN A 158 -4.70 9.74 -5.07
C ASN A 158 -6.17 9.47 -5.33
N HIS A 159 -6.63 8.23 -5.19
CA HIS A 159 -8.02 7.89 -5.45
C HIS A 159 -8.90 8.30 -4.26
N PRO A 160 -10.02 9.02 -4.48
CA PRO A 160 -10.89 9.45 -3.37
C PRO A 160 -11.42 8.27 -2.56
N GLY A 161 -11.79 7.16 -3.20
CA GLY A 161 -12.22 5.95 -2.47
C GLY A 161 -11.15 5.33 -1.55
N PHE A 162 -9.87 5.67 -1.72
CA PHE A 162 -8.81 5.31 -0.79
C PHE A 162 -8.63 6.34 0.34
N LEU A 163 -8.74 7.64 0.05
CA LEU A 163 -8.46 8.72 0.99
C LEU A 163 -9.66 9.17 1.85
N GLU A 164 -10.89 9.12 1.33
CA GLU A 164 -12.09 9.52 2.11
C GLU A 164 -12.32 8.67 3.37
N PRO A 165 -12.06 7.34 3.39
CA PRO A 165 -12.08 6.57 4.62
C PRO A 165 -11.04 7.06 5.66
N VAL A 166 -9.87 7.53 5.19
CA VAL A 166 -8.84 8.11 6.07
C VAL A 166 -9.32 9.44 6.65
N VAL A 167 -9.98 10.29 5.85
CA VAL A 167 -10.61 11.54 6.31
C VAL A 167 -11.61 11.26 7.43
N ASP A 168 -12.51 10.31 7.23
CA ASP A 168 -13.50 9.94 8.25
C ASP A 168 -12.84 9.40 9.52
N GLY A 169 -11.81 8.56 9.36
CA GLY A 169 -11.06 8.02 10.48
C GLY A 169 -10.37 9.09 11.32
N VAL A 170 -9.67 10.03 10.68
CA VAL A 170 -9.02 11.16 11.37
C VAL A 170 -10.06 12.05 12.06
N LYS A 171 -11.14 12.41 11.35
CA LYS A 171 -12.24 13.20 11.91
C LYS A 171 -12.80 12.55 13.18
N ASN A 172 -13.17 11.27 13.10
CA ASN A 172 -13.74 10.53 14.21
C ASN A 172 -12.76 10.45 15.40
N ALA A 173 -11.46 10.26 15.14
CA ALA A 173 -10.43 10.24 16.19
C ALA A 173 -10.30 11.60 16.89
N LEU A 174 -10.31 12.70 16.14
CA LEU A 174 -10.26 14.05 16.70
C LEU A 174 -11.50 14.37 17.54
N GLU A 175 -12.69 14.02 17.05
CA GLU A 175 -13.93 14.19 17.81
C GLU A 175 -13.95 13.36 19.08
N ALA A 176 -13.45 12.12 19.03
CA ALA A 176 -13.31 11.27 20.20
C ALA A 176 -12.35 11.87 21.23
N HIS A 177 -11.18 12.36 20.83
CA HIS A 177 -10.26 13.04 21.76
C HIS A 177 -10.88 14.32 22.34
N ARG A 178 -11.57 15.12 21.53
CA ARG A 178 -12.28 16.32 22.00
C ARG A 178 -13.35 15.98 23.04
N ALA A 179 -14.10 14.91 22.84
CA ALA A 179 -15.10 14.44 23.80
C ALA A 179 -14.48 14.04 25.15
N HIS A 180 -13.19 13.69 25.16
CA HIS A 180 -12.40 13.40 26.37
C HIS A 180 -11.60 14.61 26.89
N GLY A 181 -11.86 15.82 26.38
CA GLY A 181 -11.27 17.06 26.89
C GLY A 181 -9.91 17.42 26.31
N HIS A 182 -9.49 16.80 25.21
CA HIS A 182 -8.26 17.17 24.51
C HIS A 182 -8.54 18.27 23.47
N GLU A 183 -7.95 19.44 23.67
CA GLU A 183 -8.02 20.55 22.72
C GLU A 183 -7.21 20.26 21.45
N ALA A 184 -7.65 20.77 20.29
CA ALA A 184 -7.03 20.49 18.99
C ALA A 184 -5.51 20.81 18.96
N GLY A 185 -5.09 21.91 19.59
CA GLY A 185 -3.68 22.28 19.67
C GLY A 185 -2.81 21.34 20.53
N ALA A 186 -3.42 20.50 21.35
CA ALA A 186 -2.75 19.54 22.23
C ALA A 186 -2.73 18.10 21.66
N ILE A 187 -3.27 17.90 20.46
CA ILE A 187 -3.26 16.63 19.73
C ILE A 187 -2.16 16.66 18.68
N GLU A 188 -1.34 15.61 18.60
CA GLU A 188 -0.42 15.35 17.48
C GLU A 188 -1.02 14.30 16.55
N ILE A 189 -0.94 14.49 15.23
CA ILE A 189 -1.36 13.49 14.24
C ILE A 189 -0.14 12.92 13.53
N LEU A 190 0.09 11.63 13.67
CA LEU A 190 1.22 10.92 13.07
C LEU A 190 0.71 10.04 11.93
N PHE A 191 1.01 10.45 10.70
CA PHE A 191 0.70 9.66 9.50
C PHE A 191 1.84 8.68 9.26
N SER A 192 1.59 7.38 9.47
CA SER A 192 2.60 6.33 9.41
C SER A 192 2.59 5.58 8.07
N THR A 193 3.78 5.28 7.57
CA THR A 193 4.03 4.38 6.42
C THR A 193 5.30 3.55 6.65
N HIS A 194 5.47 2.46 5.91
CA HIS A 194 6.65 1.61 6.05
C HIS A 194 7.92 2.37 5.62
N SER A 195 8.98 2.36 6.44
CA SER A 195 10.26 2.97 6.08
C SER A 195 10.92 2.20 4.93
N ILE A 196 11.60 2.88 4.02
CA ILE A 196 12.41 2.23 2.97
C ILE A 196 13.82 2.81 2.97
N PRO A 197 14.82 2.11 2.42
CA PRO A 197 16.15 2.70 2.23
C PRO A 197 16.06 4.02 1.48
N THR A 198 16.79 5.05 1.91
CA THR A 198 16.71 6.38 1.28
C THR A 198 17.07 6.34 -0.20
N THR A 199 18.00 5.46 -0.59
CA THR A 199 18.38 5.24 -1.99
C THR A 199 17.24 4.65 -2.84
N MET A 200 16.32 3.90 -2.23
CA MET A 200 15.10 3.41 -2.90
C MET A 200 14.04 4.51 -2.96
N ALA A 201 13.91 5.32 -1.91
CA ALA A 201 13.00 6.45 -1.87
C ALA A 201 13.35 7.49 -2.95
N ASP A 202 14.62 7.91 -3.03
CA ASP A 202 15.11 8.93 -3.97
C ASP A 202 14.86 8.60 -5.46
N VAL A 203 14.79 7.31 -5.80
CA VAL A 203 14.51 6.83 -7.17
C VAL A 203 13.05 6.42 -7.37
N SER A 204 12.19 6.67 -6.38
CA SER A 204 10.77 6.40 -6.52
C SER A 204 10.13 7.44 -7.44
N GLY A 205 9.34 6.97 -8.41
CA GLY A 205 8.75 7.80 -9.47
C GLY A 205 9.54 7.72 -10.80
N PRO A 206 9.08 8.46 -11.82
CA PRO A 206 9.73 8.57 -13.11
C PRO A 206 11.17 9.06 -12.98
N ARG A 207 12.06 8.58 -13.86
CA ARG A 207 13.49 8.92 -13.83
C ARG A 207 13.79 10.42 -13.83
N HIS A 208 12.97 11.21 -14.51
CA HIS A 208 13.20 12.65 -14.63
C HIS A 208 12.91 13.43 -13.33
N THR A 209 12.29 12.79 -12.33
CA THR A 209 12.00 13.38 -11.00
C THR A 209 12.99 12.92 -9.94
N TRP A 210 14.00 12.11 -10.29
CA TRP A 210 14.95 11.57 -9.32
C TRP A 210 15.90 12.65 -8.82
N GLU A 211 15.95 12.79 -7.50
CA GLU A 211 16.82 13.72 -6.81
C GLU A 211 17.29 13.08 -5.51
N LYS A 212 18.61 13.08 -5.29
CA LYS A 212 19.23 12.47 -4.11
C LYS A 212 18.82 13.24 -2.85
N GLY A 213 18.34 12.51 -1.84
CA GLY A 213 17.86 13.05 -0.58
C GLY A 213 16.46 13.64 -0.63
N SER A 214 15.74 13.52 -1.74
CA SER A 214 14.37 14.04 -1.86
C SER A 214 13.31 13.09 -1.29
N GLY A 215 13.64 11.79 -1.13
CA GLY A 215 12.66 10.76 -0.84
C GLY A 215 11.75 10.40 -2.03
N GLY A 216 11.96 11.06 -3.18
CA GLY A 216 11.27 10.83 -4.45
C GLY A 216 9.75 10.90 -4.35
N TRP A 217 9.08 10.26 -5.30
CA TRP A 217 7.61 10.19 -5.31
C TRP A 217 7.04 9.39 -4.15
N TYR A 218 7.83 8.54 -3.50
CA TYR A 218 7.34 7.81 -2.33
C TYR A 218 6.95 8.81 -1.24
N VAL A 219 7.86 9.70 -0.83
CA VAL A 219 7.58 10.73 0.17
C VAL A 219 6.57 11.74 -0.35
N ALA A 220 6.76 12.26 -1.57
CA ALA A 220 5.88 13.30 -2.12
C ALA A 220 4.40 12.85 -2.26
N GLN A 221 4.16 11.57 -2.59
CA GLN A 221 2.79 11.02 -2.65
C GLN A 221 2.14 10.92 -1.27
N HIS A 222 2.91 10.55 -0.23
CA HIS A 222 2.39 10.52 1.14
C HIS A 222 2.08 11.93 1.63
N GLU A 223 2.98 12.89 1.44
CA GLU A 223 2.75 14.29 1.81
C GLU A 223 1.53 14.88 1.10
N ALA A 224 1.39 14.65 -0.22
CA ALA A 224 0.21 15.09 -0.96
C ALA A 224 -1.10 14.46 -0.45
N ALA A 225 -1.07 13.17 -0.08
CA ALA A 225 -2.22 12.49 0.52
C ALA A 225 -2.57 13.05 1.90
N ILE A 226 -1.55 13.33 2.73
CA ILE A 226 -1.72 13.94 4.06
C ILE A 226 -2.35 15.33 3.93
N GLU A 227 -1.84 16.17 3.04
CA GLU A 227 -2.38 17.51 2.81
C GLU A 227 -3.83 17.47 2.35
N TYR A 228 -4.19 16.53 1.46
CA TYR A 228 -5.58 16.31 1.08
C TYR A 228 -6.46 15.92 2.26
N VAL A 229 -6.02 14.92 3.04
CA VAL A 229 -6.76 14.44 4.21
C VAL A 229 -6.98 15.57 5.22
N MET A 230 -5.91 16.30 5.57
CA MET A 230 -5.98 17.39 6.55
C MET A 230 -6.82 18.57 6.05
N LYS A 231 -6.75 18.89 4.75
CA LYS A 231 -7.64 19.88 4.12
C LYS A 231 -9.11 19.46 4.25
N ARG A 232 -9.45 18.21 3.92
CA ARG A 232 -10.83 17.70 4.01
C ARG A 232 -11.33 17.66 5.45
N VAL A 233 -10.51 17.21 6.39
CA VAL A 233 -10.83 17.24 7.83
C VAL A 233 -11.11 18.67 8.30
N ARG A 234 -10.31 19.64 7.84
CA ARG A 234 -10.50 21.07 8.16
C ARG A 234 -11.78 21.63 7.55
N GLU A 235 -12.13 21.25 6.34
CA GLU A 235 -13.39 21.64 5.70
C GLU A 235 -14.61 21.08 6.46
N GLU A 236 -14.50 19.88 7.00
CA GLU A 236 -15.61 19.21 7.72
C GLU A 236 -15.73 19.62 9.19
N LEU A 237 -14.61 19.83 9.90
CA LEU A 237 -14.59 20.19 11.33
C LEU A 237 -14.40 21.68 11.60
N GLY A 238 -13.86 22.43 10.65
CA GLY A 238 -13.43 23.82 10.82
C GLY A 238 -12.06 23.96 11.50
N SER A 239 -11.30 25.00 11.11
CA SER A 239 -9.91 25.21 11.57
C SER A 239 -9.72 25.26 13.09
N ALA A 240 -10.71 25.69 13.86
CA ALA A 240 -10.62 25.73 15.32
C ALA A 240 -10.59 24.33 15.96
N HIS A 241 -11.02 23.30 15.22
CA HIS A 241 -11.12 21.92 15.69
C HIS A 241 -10.15 20.97 14.97
N THR A 242 -9.29 21.50 14.09
CA THR A 242 -8.31 20.71 13.36
C THR A 242 -6.90 21.05 13.86
N PRO A 243 -6.12 20.07 14.35
CA PRO A 243 -4.74 20.28 14.73
C PRO A 243 -3.88 20.73 13.54
N GLU A 244 -2.97 21.67 13.77
CA GLU A 244 -1.90 22.03 12.82
C GLU A 244 -0.66 21.13 12.98
N ASN A 245 -0.61 20.34 14.04
CA ASN A 245 0.55 19.49 14.35
C ASN A 245 0.32 18.11 13.77
N TYR A 246 0.73 17.95 12.52
CA TYR A 246 0.75 16.67 11.85
C TYR A 246 2.04 16.49 11.08
N ARG A 247 2.48 15.24 10.92
CA ARG A 247 3.65 14.90 10.10
C ARG A 247 3.61 13.47 9.59
N LEU A 248 4.35 13.23 8.52
CA LEU A 248 4.71 11.90 8.05
C LEU A 248 5.77 11.31 8.97
N VAL A 249 5.56 10.07 9.40
CA VAL A 249 6.50 9.26 10.17
C VAL A 249 6.62 7.88 9.54
N TYR A 250 7.65 7.14 9.93
CA TYR A 250 7.94 5.83 9.38
C TYR A 250 7.96 4.75 10.46
N GLN A 251 7.81 3.51 10.02
CA GLN A 251 7.84 2.32 10.88
C GLN A 251 8.57 1.17 10.18
N SER A 252 8.72 0.03 10.87
CA SER A 252 9.19 -1.23 10.27
C SER A 252 10.59 -1.16 9.62
N ARG A 253 11.52 -0.35 10.15
CA ARG A 253 12.92 -0.33 9.69
C ARG A 253 13.58 -1.70 9.95
N SER A 254 13.87 -2.43 8.89
CA SER A 254 14.39 -3.82 8.96
C SER A 254 15.79 -4.01 8.39
N GLY A 255 16.43 -2.95 7.89
CA GLY A 255 17.77 -3.00 7.30
C GLY A 255 18.93 -2.92 8.30
N ALA A 256 20.15 -3.16 7.81
CA ALA A 256 21.36 -3.02 8.62
C ALA A 256 21.53 -1.57 9.14
N PRO A 257 22.06 -1.36 10.35
CA PRO A 257 22.14 -0.03 10.97
C PRO A 257 22.86 1.04 10.15
N HIS A 258 23.81 0.62 9.30
CA HIS A 258 24.60 1.52 8.46
C HIS A 258 23.93 1.91 7.14
N VAL A 259 22.83 1.24 6.75
CA VAL A 259 22.04 1.65 5.58
C VAL A 259 21.10 2.74 6.07
N PRO A 260 21.11 3.94 5.44
CA PRO A 260 20.15 5.00 5.77
C PRO A 260 18.75 4.64 5.27
N TRP A 261 17.76 4.84 6.12
CA TRP A 261 16.34 4.62 5.84
C TRP A 261 15.58 5.92 6.05
N LEU A 262 14.34 5.99 5.58
CA LEU A 262 13.48 7.14 5.84
C LEU A 262 13.16 7.25 7.34
N GLU A 263 13.27 8.48 7.83
CA GLU A 263 13.11 8.89 9.23
C GLU A 263 12.19 10.12 9.27
N PRO A 264 11.52 10.40 10.40
CA PRO A 264 11.72 9.80 11.73
C PRO A 264 10.88 8.53 11.98
N ASP A 265 11.32 7.69 12.91
CA ASP A 265 10.53 6.55 13.41
C ASP A 265 9.37 7.05 14.28
N ILE A 266 8.22 6.38 14.19
CA ILE A 266 7.03 6.76 14.96
C ILE A 266 7.26 6.75 16.48
N ASN A 267 7.99 5.76 17.01
CA ASN A 267 8.23 5.66 18.45
C ASN A 267 9.16 6.78 18.93
N ASP A 268 10.21 7.06 18.15
CA ASP A 268 11.12 8.18 18.43
C ASP A 268 10.35 9.51 18.49
N VAL A 269 9.45 9.75 17.52
CA VAL A 269 8.61 10.96 17.52
C VAL A 269 7.73 11.01 18.76
N ILE A 270 7.05 9.91 19.11
CA ILE A 270 6.18 9.85 20.30
C ILE A 270 6.97 10.15 21.58
N ASP A 271 8.16 9.58 21.71
CA ASP A 271 9.04 9.79 22.87
C ASP A 271 9.57 11.23 22.97
N GLU A 272 9.69 11.94 21.85
CA GLU A 272 10.09 13.35 21.79
C GLU A 272 8.93 14.34 21.99
N LEU A 273 7.66 13.89 21.98
CA LEU A 273 6.53 14.81 22.14
C LEU A 273 6.54 15.50 23.51
N GLU A 274 6.43 16.82 23.48
CA GLU A 274 6.29 17.69 24.66
C GLU A 274 5.06 18.59 24.51
N GLY A 275 4.37 18.89 25.62
CA GLY A 275 3.19 19.76 25.61
C GLY A 275 1.96 19.19 24.88
N ARG A 276 1.99 17.91 24.51
CA ARG A 276 0.86 17.18 23.94
C ARG A 276 0.13 16.37 25.00
N SER A 277 -1.16 16.13 24.76
CA SER A 277 -2.02 15.33 25.65
C SER A 277 -2.60 14.10 24.96
N ALA A 278 -2.54 14.05 23.63
CA ALA A 278 -3.06 12.96 22.83
C ALA A 278 -2.31 12.81 21.50
N VAL A 279 -2.34 11.61 20.95
CA VAL A 279 -1.79 11.27 19.64
C VAL A 279 -2.79 10.46 18.82
N VAL A 280 -2.98 10.87 17.57
CA VAL A 280 -3.73 10.12 16.56
C VAL A 280 -2.74 9.50 15.58
N VAL A 281 -2.74 8.18 15.47
CA VAL A 281 -1.89 7.44 14.53
C VAL A 281 -2.70 7.00 13.32
N VAL A 282 -2.23 7.37 12.13
CA VAL A 282 -2.94 7.14 10.87
C VAL A 282 -2.09 6.25 9.96
N PRO A 283 -2.44 4.96 9.74
CA PRO A 283 -1.68 4.04 8.89
C PRO A 283 -1.88 4.31 7.39
N ILE A 284 -1.58 5.54 6.93
CA ILE A 284 -1.89 6.00 5.58
C ILE A 284 -1.15 5.23 4.48
N GLY A 285 -0.01 4.62 4.81
CA GLY A 285 0.77 3.78 3.88
C GLY A 285 0.12 2.44 3.50
N PHE A 286 -0.99 2.07 4.15
CA PHE A 286 -1.49 0.69 4.13
C PHE A 286 -2.98 0.60 3.80
N VAL A 287 -3.34 -0.40 3.01
CA VAL A 287 -4.75 -0.68 2.66
C VAL A 287 -5.44 -1.59 3.67
N THR A 288 -4.68 -2.45 4.34
CA THR A 288 -5.17 -3.50 5.23
C THR A 288 -4.23 -3.68 6.40
N ASP A 289 -4.77 -4.07 7.55
CA ASP A 289 -3.95 -4.45 8.69
C ASP A 289 -3.19 -5.75 8.37
N HIS A 290 -1.92 -5.78 8.72
CA HIS A 290 -1.05 -6.97 8.67
C HIS A 290 -0.12 -6.91 9.89
N VAL A 291 0.68 -7.96 10.10
CA VAL A 291 1.43 -8.15 11.35
C VAL A 291 2.30 -6.94 11.71
N GLU A 292 3.01 -6.34 10.75
CA GLU A 292 3.84 -5.16 11.00
C GLU A 292 3.00 -3.95 11.43
N VAL A 293 1.91 -3.63 10.73
CA VAL A 293 0.99 -2.56 11.15
C VAL A 293 0.38 -2.81 12.52
N VAL A 294 -0.03 -4.05 12.82
CA VAL A 294 -0.64 -4.36 14.11
C VAL A 294 0.39 -4.24 15.22
N TRP A 295 1.57 -4.83 15.04
CA TRP A 295 2.62 -4.82 16.04
C TRP A 295 3.17 -3.40 16.27
N ASP A 296 3.63 -2.75 15.20
CA ASP A 296 4.30 -1.44 15.30
C ASP A 296 3.33 -0.38 15.80
N LEU A 297 2.05 -0.40 15.36
CA LEU A 297 1.10 0.67 15.69
C LEU A 297 0.17 0.39 16.86
N HIS A 298 -0.33 -0.84 17.05
CA HIS A 298 -1.21 -1.14 18.19
C HIS A 298 -0.49 -1.64 19.43
N THR A 299 0.73 -2.16 19.27
CA THR A 299 1.55 -2.59 20.39
C THR A 299 2.58 -1.51 20.70
N GLU A 300 3.59 -1.33 19.86
CA GLU A 300 4.76 -0.51 20.20
C GLU A 300 4.43 0.98 20.31
N ALA A 301 3.85 1.59 19.28
CA ALA A 301 3.50 3.01 19.31
C ALA A 301 2.49 3.35 20.43
N LYS A 302 1.57 2.42 20.71
CA LYS A 302 0.62 2.56 21.82
C LYS A 302 1.33 2.51 23.17
N GLU A 303 2.23 1.56 23.38
CA GLU A 303 3.04 1.47 24.60
C GLU A 303 3.92 2.72 24.80
N SER A 304 4.51 3.25 23.72
CA SER A 304 5.28 4.50 23.76
C SER A 304 4.39 5.69 24.16
N ALA A 305 3.18 5.78 23.60
CA ALA A 305 2.22 6.82 23.97
C ALA A 305 1.77 6.70 25.44
N GLU A 306 1.52 5.48 25.92
CA GLU A 306 1.16 5.20 27.32
C GLU A 306 2.28 5.61 28.29
N LYS A 307 3.55 5.31 27.97
CA LYS A 307 4.72 5.75 28.77
C LYS A 307 4.82 7.27 28.88
N LYS A 308 4.42 8.00 27.83
CA LYS A 308 4.39 9.46 27.78
C LYS A 308 3.10 10.05 28.36
N GLY A 309 2.15 9.22 28.80
CA GLY A 309 0.86 9.66 29.34
C GLY A 309 -0.07 10.29 28.29
N LEU A 310 0.12 9.96 27.02
CA LEU A 310 -0.70 10.46 25.92
C LEU A 310 -1.94 9.58 25.71
N ALA A 311 -3.10 10.21 25.53
CA ALA A 311 -4.26 9.49 25.02
C ALA A 311 -3.98 9.03 23.58
N PHE A 312 -4.33 7.80 23.24
CA PHE A 312 -3.94 7.18 21.97
C PHE A 312 -5.17 6.71 21.18
N ILE A 313 -5.26 7.10 19.91
CA ILE A 313 -6.20 6.51 18.95
C ILE A 313 -5.45 6.15 17.66
N ARG A 314 -5.60 4.91 17.20
CA ARG A 314 -5.18 4.49 15.86
C ARG A 314 -6.39 4.47 14.93
N VAL A 315 -6.26 5.10 13.77
CA VAL A 315 -7.24 5.07 12.69
C VAL A 315 -7.20 3.72 11.96
N ALA A 316 -8.37 3.21 11.56
CA ALA A 316 -8.47 1.99 10.76
C ALA A 316 -7.96 2.21 9.33
N THR A 317 -7.45 1.16 8.69
CA THR A 317 -7.07 1.18 7.28
C THR A 317 -8.29 1.16 6.36
N SER A 318 -8.16 1.67 5.13
CA SER A 318 -9.29 1.83 4.18
C SER A 318 -9.91 0.52 3.67
N GLY A 319 -9.24 -0.61 3.84
CA GLY A 319 -9.60 -1.91 3.24
C GLY A 319 -10.99 -2.43 3.60
N SER A 320 -11.52 -2.04 4.76
CA SER A 320 -12.86 -2.43 5.19
C SER A 320 -13.98 -1.54 4.62
N ASP A 321 -13.67 -0.41 3.99
CA ASP A 321 -14.66 0.57 3.52
C ASP A 321 -15.15 0.29 2.10
N ASP A 322 -16.46 0.39 1.87
CA ASP A 322 -17.05 0.14 0.54
C ASP A 322 -16.60 1.14 -0.52
N ARG A 323 -16.20 2.37 -0.14
CA ARG A 323 -15.62 3.34 -1.08
C ARG A 323 -14.27 2.87 -1.60
N PHE A 324 -13.52 2.11 -0.80
CA PHE A 324 -12.26 1.53 -1.24
C PHE A 324 -12.47 0.35 -2.19
N ILE A 325 -13.49 -0.48 -1.95
CA ILE A 325 -13.92 -1.50 -2.93
C ILE A 325 -14.33 -0.84 -4.25
N GLY A 326 -15.09 0.25 -4.17
CA GLY A 326 -15.44 1.06 -5.34
C GLY A 326 -14.21 1.59 -6.07
N ALA A 327 -13.16 1.99 -5.35
CA ALA A 327 -11.89 2.41 -5.94
C ALA A 327 -11.17 1.28 -6.68
N LEU A 328 -11.12 0.08 -6.11
CA LEU A 328 -10.53 -1.09 -6.77
C LEU A 328 -11.30 -1.45 -8.05
N ALA A 329 -12.63 -1.35 -8.04
CA ALA A 329 -13.46 -1.54 -9.22
C ALA A 329 -13.27 -0.42 -10.25
N ASP A 330 -13.14 0.85 -9.82
CA ASP A 330 -12.81 1.98 -10.69
C ASP A 330 -11.48 1.68 -11.44
N LEU A 331 -10.44 1.19 -10.75
CA LEU A 331 -9.15 0.84 -11.38
C LEU A 331 -9.25 -0.29 -12.42
N VAL A 332 -10.13 -1.27 -12.21
CA VAL A 332 -10.39 -2.34 -13.19
C VAL A 332 -11.14 -1.76 -14.39
N GLU A 333 -12.17 -0.96 -14.15
CA GLU A 333 -12.99 -0.34 -15.19
C GLU A 333 -12.20 0.64 -16.06
N GLU A 334 -11.29 1.41 -15.46
CA GLU A 334 -10.32 2.27 -16.15
C GLU A 334 -9.46 1.51 -17.17
N ALA A 335 -9.20 0.22 -16.92
CA ALA A 335 -8.42 -0.62 -17.83
C ALA A 335 -9.28 -1.24 -18.94
N VAL A 336 -10.53 -1.61 -18.65
CA VAL A 336 -11.37 -2.41 -19.54
C VAL A 336 -12.45 -1.63 -20.30
N THR A 337 -12.70 -0.38 -19.94
CA THR A 337 -13.74 0.47 -20.54
C THR A 337 -13.10 1.75 -21.12
N PRO A 338 -13.07 1.93 -22.46
CA PRO A 338 -12.40 3.07 -23.06
C PRO A 338 -13.12 4.36 -22.72
N GLY A 339 -12.38 5.37 -22.27
CA GLY A 339 -12.94 6.67 -21.89
C GLY A 339 -13.61 6.70 -20.51
N PHE A 340 -13.53 5.62 -19.72
CA PHE A 340 -13.92 5.67 -18.32
C PHE A 340 -13.11 6.72 -17.57
N GLU A 341 -13.79 7.52 -16.74
CA GLU A 341 -13.16 8.62 -16.02
C GLU A 341 -12.17 8.11 -14.98
N ARG A 342 -10.94 8.60 -15.04
CA ARG A 342 -9.92 8.32 -14.03
C ARG A 342 -10.07 9.25 -12.85
N ARG A 343 -10.48 8.70 -11.71
CA ARG A 343 -10.71 9.50 -10.50
C ARG A 343 -9.40 9.71 -9.75
N ALA A 344 -9.06 10.98 -9.55
CA ALA A 344 -7.92 11.43 -8.76
C ALA A 344 -8.26 12.77 -8.10
N VAL A 345 -7.87 12.94 -6.84
CA VAL A 345 -8.11 14.19 -6.08
C VAL A 345 -6.84 14.97 -5.77
N ILE A 346 -5.68 14.38 -6.05
CA ILE A 346 -4.35 14.97 -5.86
C ILE A 346 -3.42 14.63 -7.02
N ASP A 347 -2.58 15.61 -7.34
CA ASP A 347 -1.41 15.46 -8.22
C ASP A 347 -0.14 15.40 -7.37
N VAL A 348 0.89 14.70 -7.84
CA VAL A 348 2.23 14.77 -7.25
C VAL A 348 2.99 15.97 -7.81
N PRO A 349 3.73 16.71 -6.96
CA PRO A 349 4.63 17.77 -7.43
C PRO A 349 5.61 17.27 -8.49
N GLY A 350 5.75 18.03 -9.58
CA GLY A 350 6.65 17.69 -10.69
C GLY A 350 6.12 16.62 -11.66
N ALA A 351 4.94 16.04 -11.43
CA ALA A 351 4.33 15.12 -12.38
C ALA A 351 3.95 15.81 -13.70
N LEU A 352 4.30 15.18 -14.82
CA LEU A 352 3.88 15.60 -16.16
C LEU A 352 2.38 15.32 -16.36
N GLU A 353 1.74 15.99 -17.33
CA GLU A 353 0.29 15.87 -17.57
C GLU A 353 -0.16 14.42 -17.84
N ASN A 354 0.66 13.65 -18.55
CA ASN A 354 0.42 12.23 -18.77
C ASN A 354 0.50 11.46 -17.44
N GLU A 355 1.49 11.71 -16.60
CA GLU A 355 1.67 10.99 -15.33
C GLU A 355 0.56 11.29 -14.33
N LYS A 356 0.10 12.54 -14.28
CA LYS A 356 -1.07 12.97 -13.50
C LYS A 356 -2.35 12.24 -13.93
N ARG A 357 -2.59 12.17 -15.24
CA ARG A 357 -3.81 11.60 -15.81
C ARG A 357 -3.81 10.09 -15.93
N THR A 358 -2.65 9.45 -16.06
CA THR A 358 -2.58 8.01 -16.35
C THR A 358 -1.95 7.18 -15.24
N GLY A 359 -1.20 7.80 -14.33
CA GLY A 359 -0.33 7.07 -13.42
C GLY A 359 0.75 6.26 -14.15
N ASP A 360 0.91 6.44 -15.46
CA ASP A 360 1.97 5.83 -16.26
C ASP A 360 3.25 6.60 -16.00
N CYS A 361 4.06 6.04 -15.11
CA CYS A 361 5.32 6.63 -14.69
C CYS A 361 6.46 6.27 -15.67
N GLY A 362 6.16 5.59 -16.78
CA GLY A 362 7.12 5.13 -17.78
C GLY A 362 7.93 3.90 -17.36
N LEU A 363 8.64 3.32 -18.32
CA LEU A 363 9.44 2.10 -18.15
C LEU A 363 10.60 2.26 -17.14
N GLU A 364 11.04 3.49 -16.91
CA GLU A 364 12.12 3.79 -15.97
C GLU A 364 11.63 4.22 -14.57
N CYS A 365 10.34 4.05 -14.27
CA CYS A 365 9.80 4.37 -12.95
C CYS A 365 10.30 3.42 -11.88
N CYS A 366 10.75 3.98 -10.74
CA CYS A 366 11.11 3.20 -9.55
C CYS A 366 12.22 2.16 -9.79
N LEU A 367 13.07 2.35 -10.80
CA LEU A 367 14.20 1.47 -11.08
C LEU A 367 15.30 1.66 -10.04
N VAL A 368 15.64 0.58 -9.33
CA VAL A 368 16.75 0.58 -8.36
C VAL A 368 17.98 -0.02 -9.03
N ARG A 369 19.14 0.62 -8.83
CA ARG A 369 20.41 0.00 -9.19
C ARG A 369 20.81 -1.03 -8.14
N THR A 370 21.13 -2.24 -8.58
CA THR A 370 21.77 -3.23 -7.73
C THR A 370 23.17 -2.75 -7.31
N PRO A 371 23.77 -3.32 -6.25
CA PRO A 371 25.14 -2.99 -5.84
C PRO A 371 26.19 -3.13 -6.97
N GLU A 372 25.92 -3.97 -7.97
CA GLU A 372 26.76 -4.20 -9.15
C GLU A 372 26.61 -3.11 -10.23
N GLY A 373 25.77 -2.09 -10.00
CA GLY A 373 25.56 -0.95 -10.89
C GLY A 373 24.62 -1.23 -12.06
N THR A 374 24.05 -2.43 -12.16
CA THR A 374 22.98 -2.78 -13.09
C THR A 374 21.64 -2.30 -12.55
N PHE A 375 20.75 -1.83 -13.43
CA PHE A 375 19.35 -1.61 -13.04
C PHE A 375 18.69 -2.99 -12.82
N ALA A 376 18.00 -3.16 -11.69
CA ALA A 376 17.12 -4.30 -11.45
C ALA A 376 15.91 -4.23 -12.39
#